data_AF-A0A0W0ETH3-F1
#
_entry.id   AF-A0A0W0ETH3-F1
#
_cell.length_a   1.000
_cell.length_b   1.000
_cell.length_c   1.000
_cell.angle_alpha   90.00
_cell.angle_beta   90.00
_cell.angle_gamma   90.00
#
_symmetry.space_group_name_H-M   'P 1'
#
loop_
_entity.id
_entity.type
_entity.pdbx_description
1 polymer ?
#
loop_
_entity_poly.entity_id
_entity_poly.type
_entity_poly.pdbx_seq_one_letter_code
_entity_poly.pdbx_strand_id
1 'polypeptide(L)'
;MHSRKAQSVRHFARPSLAIGADDLGVLREGDESNEDVLRRQLLNKDKECDELKMKIQILQDQLSQRYTPEQVEDIKKDHQSLELLLQGTQRENERCMAEIERGKMREKMLERELAKLAGENWQSALDIAPVPATIGRTGLHQRSNTIASPLSTSSRSSPTRSMTAPITTESPTSISPPDSEQERQRLAAHIEQVRMLVLGVEQRLQGREEKLISRIEKAEGETKRFEEIRKQITADA
;
A
#
# COMPACT_ATOMS: atom_id res chain seq x y z
N MET A 1 -5.89 35.04 10.11
CA MET A 1 -5.31 34.90 11.47
C MET A 1 -3.98 35.62 11.52
N HIS A 2 -3.77 36.37 12.60
CA HIS A 2 -2.80 37.46 12.71
C HIS A 2 -1.34 36.98 12.70
N SER A 3 -0.56 37.51 11.75
CA SER A 3 0.90 37.32 11.71
C SER A 3 1.54 38.19 12.79
N ARG A 4 1.91 37.59 13.93
CA ARG A 4 2.68 38.28 14.97
C ARG A 4 4.12 38.45 14.49
N LYS A 5 4.45 39.63 13.97
CA LYS A 5 5.84 40.08 13.81
C LYS A 5 6.49 40.17 15.19
N ALA A 6 7.29 39.18 15.55
CA ALA A 6 8.17 39.26 16.70
C ALA A 6 9.32 40.24 16.38
N GLN A 7 9.22 41.48 16.85
CA GLN A 7 10.36 42.39 16.91
C GLN A 7 11.27 41.94 18.06
N SER A 8 12.37 41.25 17.73
CA SER A 8 13.49 41.06 18.67
C SER A 8 14.49 42.20 18.46
N VAL A 9 14.31 43.29 19.21
CA VAL A 9 15.33 44.32 19.35
C VAL A 9 16.42 43.75 20.25
N ARG A 10 17.43 43.12 19.66
CA ARG A 10 18.66 42.79 20.36
C ARG A 10 19.49 44.06 20.48
N HIS A 11 19.52 44.64 21.67
CA HIS A 11 20.55 45.60 22.03
C HIS A 11 21.89 44.89 21.98
N PHE A 12 22.65 45.09 20.90
CA PHE A 12 24.08 44.84 20.94
C PHE A 12 24.65 45.89 21.88
N ALA A 13 25.11 45.45 23.06
CA ALA A 13 26.01 46.26 23.87
C ALA A 13 27.20 46.59 22.97
N ARG A 14 27.29 47.85 22.51
CA ARG A 14 28.49 48.38 21.88
C ARG A 14 29.62 48.15 22.88
N PRO A 15 30.69 47.43 22.54
CA PRO A 15 31.90 47.52 23.33
C PRO A 15 32.38 48.95 23.18
N SER A 16 32.22 49.74 24.24
CA SER A 16 32.78 51.08 24.35
C SER A 16 34.29 50.95 24.25
N LEU A 17 34.85 51.20 23.07
CA LEU A 17 36.28 51.35 22.87
C LEU A 17 36.67 52.64 23.59
N ALA A 18 37.13 52.52 24.84
CA ALA A 18 37.84 53.60 25.52
C ALA A 18 39.21 53.74 24.85
N ILE A 19 39.22 54.39 23.68
CA ILE A 19 40.43 54.82 22.99
C ILE A 19 40.68 56.27 23.39
N GLY A 20 41.83 56.50 24.00
CA GLY A 20 42.48 57.81 24.03
C GLY A 20 42.25 58.63 25.29
N ALA A 21 43.09 58.39 26.30
CA ALA A 21 43.62 59.45 27.15
C ALA A 21 44.81 58.88 27.94
N ASP A 22 45.97 58.75 27.29
CA ASP A 22 47.20 59.06 28.02
C ASP A 22 48.21 59.71 27.07
N ASP A 23 48.28 61.01 27.25
CA ASP A 23 49.20 61.93 26.62
C ASP A 23 50.49 61.85 27.44
N LEU A 24 51.39 60.91 27.12
CA LEU A 24 52.83 60.94 27.44
C LEU A 24 53.51 59.63 27.02
N GLY A 25 54.55 59.76 26.21
CA GLY A 25 55.24 58.67 25.56
C GLY A 25 55.83 57.62 26.50
N VAL A 26 55.49 56.36 26.23
CA VAL A 26 56.38 55.21 26.46
C VAL A 26 56.13 54.23 25.31
N LEU A 27 57.15 54.03 24.47
CA LEU A 27 57.17 52.96 23.47
C LEU A 27 57.17 51.62 24.20
N ARG A 28 55.99 51.04 24.43
CA ARG A 28 55.81 49.71 25.01
C ARG A 28 55.85 48.69 23.86
N GLU A 29 57.05 48.28 23.44
CA GLU A 29 57.29 47.30 22.35
C GLU A 29 56.85 45.85 22.67
N GLY A 30 55.98 45.64 23.66
CA GLY A 30 55.52 44.31 24.09
C GLY A 30 54.02 44.21 24.37
N ASP A 31 53.25 45.28 24.20
CA ASP A 31 51.78 45.20 24.18
C ASP A 31 51.33 45.05 22.74
N GLU A 32 50.43 44.10 22.47
CA GLU A 32 49.80 43.94 21.16
C GLU A 32 49.31 45.32 20.66
N SER A 33 49.72 45.71 19.45
CA SER A 33 49.26 46.96 18.86
C SER A 33 47.73 46.95 18.79
N ASN A 34 47.10 48.09 19.04
CA ASN A 34 45.64 48.23 18.88
C ASN A 34 45.15 47.70 17.52
N GLU A 35 46.01 47.78 16.49
CA GLU A 35 45.77 47.22 15.17
C GLU A 35 45.67 45.68 15.16
N ASP A 36 46.51 44.99 15.92
CA ASP A 36 46.52 43.52 15.99
C ASP A 36 45.29 42.98 16.75
N VAL A 37 44.83 43.70 17.77
CA VAL A 37 43.56 43.41 18.46
C VAL A 37 42.39 43.53 17.49
N LEU A 38 42.36 44.58 16.67
CA LEU A 38 41.31 44.79 15.65
C LEU A 38 41.35 43.71 14.57
N ARG A 39 42.55 43.31 14.09
CA ARG A 39 42.70 42.20 13.13
C ARG A 39 42.18 40.88 13.69
N ARG A 40 42.48 40.56 14.96
CA ARG A 40 41.99 39.36 15.64
C ARG A 40 40.48 39.37 15.80
N GLN A 41 39.91 40.53 16.18
CA GLN A 41 38.47 40.70 16.28
C GLN A 41 37.78 40.55 14.93
N LEU A 42 38.33 41.14 13.86
CA LEU A 42 37.80 41.00 12.51
C LEU A 42 37.78 39.52 12.08
N LEU A 43 38.89 38.80 12.29
CA LEU A 43 39.00 37.38 11.95
C LEU A 43 38.02 36.52 12.77
N ASN A 44 37.81 36.84 14.05
CA ASN A 44 36.79 36.18 14.86
C ASN A 44 35.37 36.47 14.35
N LYS A 45 35.10 37.69 13.87
CA LYS A 45 33.81 38.04 13.27
C LYS A 45 33.61 37.39 11.91
N ASP A 46 34.65 37.20 11.12
CA ASP A 46 34.57 36.47 9.85
C ASP A 46 34.25 34.99 10.09
N LYS A 47 34.91 34.36 11.08
CA LYS A 47 34.57 33.00 11.52
C LYS A 47 33.13 32.89 12.01
N GLU A 48 32.68 33.81 12.86
CA GLU A 48 31.30 33.84 13.34
C GLU A 48 30.32 34.02 12.17
N CYS A 49 30.64 34.87 11.19
CA CYS A 49 29.84 35.05 9.99
C CYS A 49 29.74 33.75 9.18
N ASP A 50 30.84 33.01 9.02
CA ASP A 50 30.84 31.75 8.26
C ASP A 50 30.07 30.64 9.00
N GLU A 51 30.20 30.55 10.33
CA GLU A 51 29.39 29.65 11.16
C GLU A 51 27.90 29.97 11.04
N LEU A 52 27.53 31.25 11.07
CA LEU A 52 26.15 31.69 10.90
C LEU A 52 25.62 31.38 9.49
N LYS A 53 26.41 31.61 8.44
CA LYS A 53 26.05 31.26 7.05
C LYS A 53 25.81 29.75 6.94
N MET A 54 26.71 28.92 7.49
CA MET A 54 26.55 27.47 7.48
C MET A 54 25.28 27.04 8.21
N LYS A 55 25.00 27.63 9.38
CA LYS A 55 23.77 27.35 10.13
C LYS A 55 22.52 27.78 9.37
N ILE A 56 22.55 28.91 8.68
CA ILE A 56 21.45 29.37 7.83
C ILE A 56 21.22 28.37 6.70
N GLN A 57 22.28 27.91 6.02
CA GLN A 57 22.17 26.90 4.97
C GLN A 57 21.53 25.61 5.48
N ILE A 58 22.01 25.09 6.62
CA ILE A 58 21.45 23.88 7.25
C ILE A 58 19.95 24.08 7.56
N LEU A 59 19.57 25.23 8.10
CA LEU A 59 18.16 25.53 8.42
C LEU A 59 17.31 25.67 7.16
N GLN A 60 17.84 26.22 6.07
CA GLN A 60 17.15 26.30 4.78
C GLN A 60 16.96 24.91 4.18
N ASP A 61 17.97 24.05 4.24
CA ASP A 61 17.88 22.66 3.79
C ASP A 61 16.87 21.86 4.64
N GLN A 62 16.83 22.09 5.95
CA GLN A 62 15.81 21.48 6.82
C GLN A 62 14.40 21.99 6.53
N LEU A 63 14.24 23.26 6.15
CA LEU A 63 12.94 23.82 5.79
C LEU A 63 12.44 23.29 4.46
N SER A 64 13.33 23.13 3.46
CA SER A 64 12.95 22.60 2.14
C SER A 64 12.56 21.12 2.18
N GLN A 65 13.05 20.35 3.16
CA GLN A 65 12.69 18.96 3.37
C GLN A 65 11.35 18.77 4.11
N ARG A 66 10.72 19.83 4.62
CA ARG A 66 9.45 19.68 5.33
C ARG A 66 8.31 19.48 4.35
N TYR A 67 7.50 18.45 4.62
CA TYR A 67 6.21 18.28 3.94
C TYR A 67 5.35 19.53 4.09
N THR A 68 4.67 19.90 3.02
CA THR A 68 3.69 20.99 3.05
C THR A 68 2.48 20.58 3.90
N PRO A 69 1.75 21.54 4.52
CA PRO A 69 0.57 21.21 5.29
C PRO A 69 -0.50 20.45 4.48
N GLU A 70 -0.59 20.74 3.18
CA GLU A 70 -1.46 20.03 2.23
C GLU A 70 -1.05 18.56 2.07
N GLN A 71 0.24 18.28 1.86
CA GLN A 71 0.76 16.90 1.80
C GLN A 71 0.49 16.12 3.09
N VAL A 72 0.61 16.78 4.25
CA VAL A 72 0.30 16.15 5.54
C VAL A 72 -1.20 15.87 5.66
N GLU A 73 -2.06 16.75 5.15
CA GLU A 73 -3.51 16.55 5.14
C GLU A 73 -3.90 15.39 4.22
N ASP A 74 -3.31 15.31 3.04
CA ASP A 74 -3.55 14.22 2.07
C ASP A 74 -3.12 12.87 2.64
N ILE A 75 -1.93 12.80 3.23
CA ILE A 75 -1.46 11.57 3.92
C ILE A 75 -2.43 11.15 5.02
N LYS A 76 -3.01 12.10 5.76
CA LYS A 76 -4.00 11.77 6.80
C LYS A 76 -5.31 11.25 6.21
N LYS A 77 -5.79 11.82 5.11
CA LYS A 77 -6.99 11.34 4.40
C LYS A 77 -6.77 9.94 3.84
N ASP A 78 -5.62 9.69 3.23
CA ASP A 78 -5.24 8.38 2.70
C ASP A 78 -5.15 7.34 3.81
N HIS A 79 -4.51 7.69 4.93
CA HIS A 79 -4.45 6.81 6.09
C HIS A 79 -5.84 6.47 6.64
N GLN A 80 -6.72 7.46 6.76
CA GLN A 80 -8.11 7.23 7.17
C GLN A 80 -8.87 6.33 6.18
N SER A 81 -8.65 6.52 4.88
CA SER A 81 -9.23 5.68 3.83
C SER A 81 -8.75 4.23 3.94
N LEU A 82 -7.45 4.02 4.16
CA LEU A 82 -6.85 2.70 4.35
C LEU A 82 -7.38 2.00 5.61
N GLU A 83 -7.59 2.72 6.71
CA GLU A 83 -8.19 2.18 7.93
C GLU A 83 -9.63 1.69 7.69
N LEU A 84 -10.43 2.45 6.95
CA LEU A 84 -11.78 2.02 6.56
C LEU A 84 -11.76 0.76 5.69
N LEU A 85 -10.85 0.69 4.72
CA LEU A 85 -10.70 -0.48 3.85
C LEU A 85 -10.23 -1.72 4.64
N LEU A 86 -9.28 -1.54 5.55
CA LEU A 86 -8.78 -2.61 6.42
C LEU A 86 -9.92 -3.16 7.29
N GLN A 87 -10.69 -2.28 7.93
CA GLN A 87 -11.82 -2.69 8.74
C GLN A 87 -12.90 -3.41 7.91
N GLY A 88 -13.18 -2.93 6.69
CA GLY A 88 -14.08 -3.60 5.75
C GLY A 88 -13.61 -5.01 5.40
N THR A 89 -12.31 -5.15 5.09
CA THR A 89 -11.69 -6.43 4.72
C THR A 89 -11.69 -7.43 5.87
N GLN A 90 -11.40 -6.97 7.10
CA GLN A 90 -11.44 -7.81 8.29
C GLN A 90 -12.85 -8.34 8.56
N ARG A 91 -13.86 -7.47 8.50
CA ARG A 91 -15.26 -7.86 8.68
C ARG A 91 -15.70 -8.90 7.63
N GLU A 92 -15.30 -8.74 6.38
CA GLU A 92 -15.64 -9.70 5.32
C GLU A 92 -14.89 -11.02 5.50
N ASN A 93 -13.64 -11.00 5.96
CA ASN A 93 -12.89 -12.21 6.29
C ASN A 93 -13.55 -12.99 7.42
N GLU A 94 -13.98 -12.30 8.50
CA GLU A 94 -14.74 -12.91 9.60
C GLU A 94 -16.04 -13.56 9.11
N ARG A 95 -16.80 -12.87 8.26
CA ARG A 95 -18.00 -13.43 7.63
C ARG A 95 -17.69 -14.68 6.82
N CYS A 96 -16.67 -14.62 5.96
CA CYS A 96 -16.25 -15.75 5.12
C CYS A 96 -15.84 -16.96 5.97
N MET A 97 -15.06 -16.74 7.03
CA MET A 97 -14.68 -17.79 7.98
C MET A 97 -15.90 -18.42 8.65
N ALA A 98 -16.89 -17.64 9.08
CA ALA A 98 -18.12 -18.16 9.64
C ALA A 98 -18.94 -18.98 8.62
N GLU A 99 -18.96 -18.58 7.35
CA GLU A 99 -19.63 -19.32 6.28
C GLU A 99 -18.93 -20.66 5.99
N ILE A 100 -17.59 -20.67 5.98
CA ILE A 100 -16.79 -21.89 5.84
C ILE A 100 -17.08 -22.84 7.01
N GLU A 101 -17.09 -22.35 8.25
CA GLU A 101 -17.44 -23.13 9.45
C GLU A 101 -18.84 -23.77 9.34
N ARG A 102 -19.83 -22.98 8.92
CA ARG A 102 -21.20 -23.47 8.69
C ARG A 102 -21.24 -24.53 7.57
N GLY A 103 -20.46 -24.33 6.51
CA GLY A 103 -20.29 -25.28 5.42
C GLY A 103 -19.75 -26.63 5.92
N LYS A 104 -18.64 -26.59 6.67
CA LYS A 104 -18.02 -27.79 7.29
C LYS A 104 -18.97 -28.50 8.24
N MET A 105 -19.76 -27.78 9.03
CA MET A 105 -20.76 -28.39 9.91
C MET A 105 -21.84 -29.14 9.14
N ARG A 106 -22.35 -28.52 8.06
CA ARG A 106 -23.33 -29.15 7.17
C ARG A 106 -22.74 -30.38 6.48
N GLU A 107 -21.53 -30.26 5.94
CA GLU A 107 -20.81 -31.37 5.30
C GLU A 107 -20.69 -32.55 6.27
N LYS A 108 -20.18 -32.32 7.49
CA LYS A 108 -20.06 -33.35 8.53
C LYS A 108 -21.41 -33.98 8.92
N MET A 109 -22.51 -33.22 8.84
CA MET A 109 -23.86 -33.79 9.07
C MET A 109 -24.24 -34.75 7.94
N LEU A 110 -24.07 -34.33 6.69
CA LEU A 110 -24.37 -35.14 5.51
C LEU A 110 -23.50 -36.39 5.44
N GLU A 111 -22.20 -36.29 5.76
CA GLU A 111 -21.30 -37.44 5.83
C GLU A 111 -21.74 -38.47 6.87
N ARG A 112 -22.26 -38.02 8.02
CA ARG A 112 -22.82 -38.94 9.03
C ARG A 112 -24.08 -39.64 8.53
N GLU A 113 -24.98 -38.94 7.84
CA GLU A 113 -26.19 -39.55 7.28
C GLU A 113 -25.85 -40.54 6.14
N LEU A 114 -24.88 -40.20 5.29
CA LEU A 114 -24.36 -41.13 4.28
C LEU A 114 -23.76 -42.39 4.93
N ALA A 115 -22.98 -42.22 6.01
CA ALA A 115 -22.44 -43.35 6.75
C ALA A 115 -23.53 -44.24 7.39
N LYS A 116 -24.64 -43.66 7.86
CA LYS A 116 -25.79 -44.43 8.37
C LYS A 116 -26.50 -45.24 7.28
N LEU A 117 -26.65 -44.66 6.09
CA LEU A 117 -27.43 -45.27 4.99
C LEU A 117 -26.62 -46.26 4.14
N ALA A 118 -25.35 -45.96 3.87
CA ALA A 118 -24.49 -46.72 2.97
C ALA A 118 -23.27 -47.36 3.67
N GLY A 119 -23.17 -47.24 5.00
CA GLY A 119 -22.05 -47.72 5.79
C GLY A 119 -20.85 -46.75 5.81
N GLU A 120 -19.86 -47.01 6.67
CA GLU A 120 -18.71 -46.11 6.86
C GLU A 120 -17.87 -45.92 5.58
N ASN A 121 -17.89 -46.90 4.67
CA ASN A 121 -17.22 -46.86 3.37
C ASN A 121 -18.13 -46.32 2.25
N TRP A 122 -19.08 -45.43 2.57
CA TRP A 122 -20.03 -44.88 1.61
C TRP A 122 -19.37 -44.27 0.37
N GLN A 123 -18.16 -43.72 0.49
CA GLN A 123 -17.40 -43.21 -0.65
C GLN A 123 -17.07 -44.33 -1.65
N SER A 124 -16.59 -45.47 -1.17
CA SER A 124 -16.28 -46.64 -2.01
C SER A 124 -17.55 -47.35 -2.48
N ALA A 125 -18.58 -47.44 -1.64
CA ALA A 125 -19.86 -48.05 -2.01
C ALA A 125 -20.60 -47.27 -3.11
N LEU A 126 -20.37 -45.96 -3.17
CA LEU A 126 -20.97 -45.06 -4.17
C LEU A 126 -19.99 -44.67 -5.30
N ASP A 127 -18.80 -45.30 -5.37
CA ASP A 127 -17.72 -44.97 -6.32
C ASP A 127 -17.39 -43.46 -6.40
N ILE A 128 -17.47 -42.76 -5.26
CA ILE A 128 -17.13 -41.35 -5.15
C ILE A 128 -15.62 -41.26 -4.97
N ALA A 129 -14.93 -40.81 -6.02
CA ALA A 129 -13.50 -40.59 -5.99
C ALA A 129 -13.13 -39.58 -4.87
N PRO A 130 -12.13 -39.88 -4.02
CA PRO A 130 -11.69 -38.93 -3.00
C PRO A 130 -11.16 -37.67 -3.69
N VAL A 131 -11.83 -36.54 -3.45
CA VAL A 131 -11.39 -35.26 -3.99
C VAL A 131 -10.08 -34.91 -3.27
N PRO A 132 -8.96 -34.73 -3.99
CA PRO A 132 -7.72 -34.30 -3.35
C PRO A 132 -8.00 -32.98 -2.63
N ALA A 133 -7.51 -32.87 -1.39
CA ALA A 133 -7.56 -31.66 -0.58
C ALA A 133 -6.64 -30.59 -1.19
N THR A 134 -6.94 -30.15 -2.40
CA THR A 134 -6.33 -29.00 -3.03
C THR A 134 -6.98 -27.78 -2.40
N ILE A 135 -6.18 -27.09 -1.60
CA ILE A 135 -6.35 -25.74 -1.04
C ILE A 135 -7.47 -24.96 -1.77
N GLY A 136 -8.57 -24.69 -1.06
CA GLY A 136 -9.55 -23.66 -1.44
C GLY A 136 -10.76 -24.13 -2.25
N ARG A 137 -11.58 -25.03 -1.70
CA ARG A 137 -13.01 -25.07 -2.07
C ARG A 137 -13.76 -23.95 -1.34
N THR A 138 -13.62 -22.73 -1.85
CA THR A 138 -14.72 -21.77 -1.87
C THR A 138 -15.01 -21.47 -3.33
N GLY A 139 -16.20 -21.85 -3.78
CA GLY A 139 -16.66 -21.47 -5.10
C GLY A 139 -16.86 -19.96 -5.13
N LEU A 140 -15.94 -19.23 -5.77
CA LEU A 140 -16.28 -18.19 -6.72
C LEU A 140 -15.08 -17.88 -7.62
N HIS A 141 -15.10 -18.46 -8.82
CA HIS A 141 -14.28 -18.10 -9.98
C HIS A 141 -12.75 -18.13 -9.81
N GLN A 142 -12.20 -19.35 -9.89
CA GLN A 142 -10.87 -19.56 -10.46
C GLN A 142 -10.92 -19.13 -11.95
N ARG A 143 -10.32 -17.99 -12.29
CA ARG A 143 -9.71 -17.81 -13.62
C ARG A 143 -8.21 -17.92 -13.42
N SER A 144 -7.71 -19.16 -13.38
CA SER A 144 -6.30 -19.40 -13.68
C SER A 144 -6.10 -19.24 -15.18
N ASN A 145 -5.04 -18.54 -15.55
CA ASN A 145 -4.18 -18.99 -16.64
C ASN A 145 -2.77 -18.49 -16.36
N THR A 146 -2.04 -19.30 -15.59
CA THR A 146 -0.59 -19.36 -15.66
C THR A 146 -0.20 -19.93 -17.02
N ILE A 147 0.82 -19.30 -17.59
CA ILE A 147 1.54 -19.65 -18.81
C ILE A 147 1.91 -21.14 -18.81
N ALA A 148 1.40 -21.89 -19.79
CA ALA A 148 1.94 -23.18 -20.19
C ALA A 148 2.41 -23.07 -21.63
N SER A 149 3.72 -23.21 -21.84
CA SER A 149 4.35 -23.30 -23.17
C SER A 149 4.09 -24.68 -23.80
N PRO A 150 4.03 -24.78 -25.15
CA PRO A 150 3.61 -26.00 -25.83
C PRO A 150 4.75 -27.03 -25.96
N LEU A 151 4.45 -28.30 -25.69
CA LEU A 151 5.29 -29.42 -26.08
C LEU A 151 4.84 -29.96 -27.44
N SER A 152 5.78 -29.91 -28.40
CA SER A 152 5.71 -30.56 -29.70
C SER A 152 5.76 -32.08 -29.57
N THR A 153 5.06 -32.76 -30.46
CA THR A 153 5.10 -34.19 -30.72
C THR A 153 6.48 -34.63 -31.25
N SER A 154 7.05 -35.71 -30.69
CA SER A 154 7.68 -36.84 -31.42
C SER A 154 8.38 -37.85 -30.49
N SER A 155 7.84 -39.08 -30.49
CA SER A 155 8.50 -40.39 -30.53
C SER A 155 9.91 -40.63 -29.93
N ARG A 156 9.93 -41.58 -28.97
CA ARG A 156 10.67 -42.87 -28.97
C ARG A 156 12.05 -42.97 -28.25
N SER A 157 12.13 -44.05 -27.46
CA SER A 157 13.25 -44.75 -26.80
C SER A 157 13.99 -44.13 -25.59
N SER A 158 13.93 -44.86 -24.48
CA SER A 158 14.78 -44.79 -23.26
C SER A 158 16.21 -45.33 -23.52
N PRO A 159 17.12 -45.45 -22.52
CA PRO A 159 17.31 -44.77 -21.22
C PRO A 159 18.77 -44.24 -21.03
N THR A 160 19.06 -43.48 -19.96
CA THR A 160 20.24 -43.63 -19.04
C THR A 160 20.63 -42.35 -18.27
N ARG A 161 20.82 -42.53 -16.95
CA ARG A 161 21.84 -41.99 -16.02
C ARG A 161 21.98 -40.48 -15.67
N SER A 162 21.94 -40.27 -14.34
CA SER A 162 22.92 -39.60 -13.46
C SER A 162 23.03 -38.07 -13.37
N MET A 163 22.72 -37.58 -12.15
CA MET A 163 23.55 -36.74 -11.27
C MET A 163 24.26 -35.52 -11.87
N THR A 164 23.80 -34.31 -11.53
CA THR A 164 24.43 -33.36 -10.58
C THR A 164 23.80 -31.98 -10.73
N ALA A 165 23.44 -31.36 -9.61
CA ALA A 165 23.04 -29.96 -9.53
C ALA A 165 24.27 -29.07 -9.35
N PRO A 166 24.23 -27.81 -9.82
CA PRO A 166 24.97 -26.75 -9.18
C PRO A 166 24.00 -25.72 -8.58
N ILE A 167 24.23 -25.47 -7.29
CA ILE A 167 23.71 -24.34 -6.54
C ILE A 167 24.64 -23.16 -6.84
N THR A 168 24.12 -22.05 -7.36
CA THR A 168 24.84 -20.76 -7.34
C THR A 168 23.94 -19.71 -6.70
N THR A 169 24.37 -19.36 -5.50
CA THR A 169 23.92 -18.29 -4.62
C THR A 169 24.48 -16.97 -5.15
N GLU A 170 23.64 -16.06 -5.64
CA GLU A 170 24.05 -14.66 -5.88
C GLU A 170 22.94 -13.69 -5.46
N SER A 171 23.28 -12.84 -4.49
CA SER A 171 22.50 -11.72 -3.97
C SER A 171 22.37 -10.59 -5.00
N PRO A 172 21.23 -9.86 -5.09
CA PRO A 172 21.16 -8.69 -5.95
C PRO A 172 21.55 -7.42 -5.17
N THR A 173 22.68 -6.81 -5.54
CA THR A 173 22.94 -5.38 -5.35
C THR A 173 23.33 -4.81 -6.70
N SER A 174 22.43 -4.03 -7.30
CA SER A 174 22.74 -2.97 -8.27
C SER A 174 21.43 -2.24 -8.63
N ILE A 175 21.28 -1.02 -8.13
CA ILE A 175 20.29 -0.05 -8.62
C ILE A 175 21.00 0.72 -9.74
N SER A 176 20.65 0.42 -10.99
CA SER A 176 20.88 1.30 -12.13
C SER A 176 19.52 1.82 -12.65
N PRO A 177 19.45 3.08 -13.13
CA PRO A 177 18.20 3.63 -13.65
C PRO A 177 17.82 2.91 -14.96
N PRO A 178 16.54 2.50 -15.16
CA PRO A 178 16.15 1.83 -16.38
C PRO A 178 15.99 2.85 -17.51
N ASP A 179 17.01 2.96 -18.37
CA ASP A 179 16.89 3.49 -19.72
C ASP A 179 16.50 2.36 -20.67
N SER A 180 15.19 2.17 -20.83
CA SER A 180 14.66 1.74 -22.13
C SER A 180 13.27 2.36 -22.33
N GLU A 181 13.19 3.40 -23.16
CA GLU A 181 11.91 4.01 -23.56
C GLU A 181 10.91 2.96 -24.10
N GLN A 182 11.43 1.87 -24.66
CA GLN A 182 10.65 0.71 -25.08
C GLN A 182 9.96 -0.01 -23.91
N GLU A 183 10.59 -0.13 -22.74
CA GLU A 183 9.96 -0.73 -21.56
C GLU A 183 8.88 0.18 -20.98
N ARG A 184 9.09 1.51 -21.00
CA ARG A 184 8.05 2.49 -20.63
C ARG A 184 6.85 2.42 -21.59
N GLN A 185 7.08 2.29 -22.89
CA GLN A 185 6.01 2.14 -23.89
C GLN A 185 5.27 0.80 -23.74
N ARG A 186 5.98 -0.30 -23.46
CA ARG A 186 5.36 -1.61 -23.17
C ARG A 186 4.51 -1.57 -21.91
N LEU A 187 5.00 -0.91 -20.86
CA LEU A 187 4.25 -0.71 -19.62
C LEU A 187 3.01 0.15 -19.85
N ALA A 188 3.12 1.24 -20.60
CA ALA A 188 1.98 2.09 -20.95
C ALA A 188 0.92 1.34 -21.76
N ALA A 189 1.33 0.54 -22.75
CA ALA A 189 0.42 -0.30 -23.52
C ALA A 189 -0.27 -1.37 -22.66
N HIS A 190 0.46 -1.96 -21.71
CA HIS A 190 -0.10 -2.93 -20.78
C HIS A 190 -1.12 -2.27 -19.82
N ILE A 191 -0.82 -1.08 -19.30
CA ILE A 191 -1.74 -0.31 -18.46
C ILE A 191 -3.02 0.01 -19.23
N GLU A 192 -2.91 0.42 -20.49
CA GLU A 192 -4.08 0.72 -21.32
C GLU A 192 -4.93 -0.53 -21.62
N GLN A 193 -4.28 -1.66 -21.87
CA GLN A 193 -4.98 -2.95 -22.01
C GLN A 193 -5.73 -3.34 -20.74
N VAL A 194 -5.13 -3.13 -19.56
CA VAL A 194 -5.77 -3.39 -18.27
C VAL A 194 -6.95 -2.44 -18.06
N ARG A 195 -6.81 -1.15 -18.37
CA ARG A 195 -7.92 -0.18 -18.30
C ARG A 195 -9.10 -0.58 -19.17
N MET A 196 -8.85 -0.97 -20.42
CA MET A 196 -9.89 -1.45 -21.33
C MET A 196 -10.57 -2.72 -20.81
N LEU A 197 -9.80 -3.63 -20.18
CA LEU A 197 -10.35 -4.83 -19.57
C LEU A 197 -11.24 -4.50 -18.36
N VAL A 198 -10.80 -3.58 -17.49
CA VAL A 198 -11.54 -3.12 -16.31
C VAL A 198 -12.87 -2.50 -16.75
N LEU A 199 -12.84 -1.54 -17.68
CA LEU A 199 -14.06 -0.93 -18.23
C LEU A 199 -15.02 -1.97 -18.84
N GLY A 200 -14.48 -2.95 -19.57
CA GLY A 200 -15.30 -4.03 -20.13
C GLY A 200 -15.89 -4.95 -19.07
N VAL A 201 -15.19 -5.19 -17.96
CA VAL A 201 -15.70 -5.95 -16.82
C VAL A 201 -16.79 -5.17 -16.10
N GLU A 202 -16.58 -3.88 -15.85
CA GLU A 202 -17.55 -2.98 -15.21
C GLU A 202 -18.85 -2.92 -16.02
N GLN A 203 -18.77 -2.73 -17.34
CA GLN A 203 -19.96 -2.72 -18.20
C GLN A 203 -20.75 -4.04 -18.14
N ARG A 204 -20.06 -5.19 -18.15
CA ARG A 204 -20.73 -6.49 -18.03
C ARG A 204 -21.31 -6.72 -16.65
N LEU A 205 -20.67 -6.20 -15.60
CA LEU A 205 -21.16 -6.29 -14.23
C LEU A 205 -22.42 -5.46 -14.06
N GLN A 206 -22.42 -4.22 -14.54
CA GLN A 206 -23.58 -3.33 -14.55
C GLN A 206 -24.77 -3.97 -15.27
N GLY A 207 -24.57 -4.54 -16.47
CA GLY A 207 -25.65 -5.23 -17.18
C GLY A 207 -26.16 -6.51 -16.49
N ARG A 208 -25.36 -7.14 -15.61
CA ARG A 208 -25.81 -8.27 -14.78
C ARG A 208 -26.58 -7.77 -13.56
N GLU A 209 -26.14 -6.68 -12.96
CA GLU A 209 -26.80 -6.03 -11.83
C GLU A 209 -28.20 -5.55 -12.21
N GLU A 210 -28.35 -4.85 -13.33
CA GLU A 210 -29.66 -4.43 -13.87
C GLU A 210 -30.62 -5.62 -14.08
N LYS A 211 -30.10 -6.74 -14.62
CA LYS A 211 -30.88 -7.97 -14.80
C LYS A 211 -31.26 -8.60 -13.47
N LEU A 212 -30.40 -8.52 -12.46
CA LEU A 212 -30.66 -9.07 -11.15
C LEU A 212 -31.72 -8.24 -10.42
N ILE A 213 -31.59 -6.91 -10.44
CA ILE A 213 -32.58 -5.97 -9.91
C ILE A 213 -33.94 -6.24 -10.56
N SER A 214 -34.01 -6.34 -11.89
CA SER A 214 -35.27 -6.64 -12.59
C SER A 214 -35.88 -7.99 -12.19
N ARG A 215 -35.07 -9.01 -11.88
CA ARG A 215 -35.58 -10.31 -11.39
C ARG A 215 -36.08 -10.22 -9.96
N ILE A 216 -35.39 -9.47 -9.10
CA ILE A 216 -35.79 -9.23 -7.71
C ILE A 216 -37.14 -8.48 -7.70
N GLU A 217 -37.27 -7.41 -8.47
CA GLU A 217 -38.52 -6.65 -8.58
C GLU A 217 -39.70 -7.53 -9.02
N LYS A 218 -39.48 -8.42 -10.00
CA LYS A 218 -40.50 -9.38 -10.43
C LYS A 218 -40.87 -10.36 -9.33
N ALA A 219 -39.89 -10.94 -8.64
CA ALA A 219 -40.11 -11.88 -7.55
C ALA A 219 -40.84 -11.22 -6.36
N GLU A 220 -40.48 -9.99 -6.00
CA GLU A 220 -41.17 -9.21 -4.97
C GLU A 220 -42.60 -8.87 -5.39
N GLY A 221 -42.81 -8.51 -6.65
CA GLY A 221 -44.14 -8.26 -7.21
C GLY A 221 -45.03 -9.51 -7.16
N GLU A 222 -44.49 -10.68 -7.51
CA GLU A 222 -45.20 -11.96 -7.39
C GLU A 222 -45.49 -12.32 -5.92
N THR A 223 -44.53 -12.10 -5.02
CA THR A 223 -44.71 -12.33 -3.58
C THR A 223 -45.87 -11.49 -3.03
N LYS A 224 -45.91 -10.19 -3.36
CA LYS A 224 -47.02 -9.30 -2.97
C LYS A 224 -48.37 -9.78 -3.51
N ARG A 225 -48.41 -10.25 -4.77
CA ARG A 225 -49.64 -10.81 -5.37
C ARG A 225 -50.10 -12.07 -4.63
N PHE A 226 -49.19 -12.98 -4.30
CA PHE A 226 -49.52 -14.20 -3.54
C PHE A 226 -49.98 -13.88 -2.11
N GLU A 227 -49.37 -12.90 -1.45
CA GLU A 227 -49.81 -12.45 -0.13
C GLU A 227 -51.22 -11.86 -0.16
N GLU A 228 -51.55 -11.07 -1.19
CA GLU A 228 -52.89 -10.49 -1.36
C GLU A 228 -53.95 -11.57 -1.60
N ILE A 229 -53.66 -12.54 -2.48
CA ILE A 229 -54.55 -13.69 -2.73
C ILE A 229 -54.73 -14.50 -1.45
N ARG A 230 -53.65 -14.73 -0.69
CA ARG A 230 -53.71 -15.46 0.59
C ARG A 230 -54.58 -14.73 1.61
N LYS A 231 -54.48 -13.39 1.70
CA LYS A 231 -55.33 -12.58 2.58
C LYS A 231 -56.80 -12.69 2.21
N GLN A 232 -57.13 -12.65 0.92
CA GLN A 232 -58.51 -12.83 0.43
C GLN A 232 -59.07 -14.20 0.79
N ILE A 233 -58.29 -15.28 0.57
CA ILE A 233 -58.71 -16.65 0.94
C ILE A 233 -58.93 -16.79 2.44
N THR A 234 -58.10 -16.15 3.28
CA THR A 234 -58.29 -16.18 4.74
C THR A 234 -59.41 -15.26 5.24
N ALA A 235 -59.85 -14.29 4.45
CA ALA A 235 -60.94 -13.38 4.81
C ALA A 235 -62.31 -13.94 4.41
N ASP A 236 -62.36 -14.81 3.39
CA ASP A 236 -63.57 -15.49 2.89
C ASP A 236 -63.86 -16.84 3.58
N ALA A 237 -63.04 -17.25 4.55
CA ALA A 237 -63.18 -18.48 5.35
C ALA A 237 -63.59 -18.17 6.80
#